data_AF-A0A068SJB4-F1
#
_entry.id   AF-A0A068SJB4-F1
#
_cell.length_a   1.000
_cell.length_b   1.000
_cell.length_c   1.000
_cell.angle_alpha   90.00
_cell.angle_beta   90.00
_cell.angle_gamma   90.00
#
_symmetry.space_group_name_H-M   'P 1'
#
loop_
_entity.id
_entity.type
_entity.pdbx_description
1 polymer ?
#
loop_
_entity_poly.entity_id
_entity_poly.type
_entity_poly.pdbx_seq_one_letter_code
_entity_poly.pdbx_strand_id
1 'polypeptide(L)'
;ALMQAARLVRVSNPTFGFRWHPKVSDEVMRECFECIRQGLGYPSMRNDPILIQNAMHWHGHPLEEARSWVHQACMSPCPPTKHGAQPMRMASATANSAKMVEYALSNGYDRVVPMQMGPKTGDPREFT
;
A
#
# COMPACT_ATOMS: atom_id res chain seq x y z
N ALA A 1 15.99 -11.91 15.13
CA ALA A 1 16.65 -12.48 13.93
C ALA A 1 16.51 -11.59 12.68
N LEU A 2 15.34 -11.49 12.02
CA LEU A 2 15.24 -10.77 10.73
C LEU A 2 15.58 -9.28 10.80
N MET A 3 15.03 -8.55 11.78
CA MET A 3 15.35 -7.12 11.97
C MET A 3 16.84 -6.90 12.28
N GLN A 4 17.45 -7.78 13.08
CA GLN A 4 18.88 -7.75 13.38
C GLN A 4 19.71 -7.94 12.12
N ALA A 5 19.39 -8.94 11.30
CA ALA A 5 20.07 -9.18 10.03
C ALA A 5 19.95 -7.97 9.09
N ALA A 6 18.76 -7.36 9.00
CA ALA A 6 18.55 -6.17 8.17
C ALA A 6 19.44 -4.99 8.61
N ARG A 7 19.57 -4.76 9.93
CA ARG A 7 20.47 -3.76 10.52
C ARG A 7 21.95 -4.03 10.29
N LEU A 8 22.35 -5.30 10.24
CA LEU A 8 23.75 -5.68 9.99
C LEU A 8 24.13 -5.54 8.52
N VAL A 9 23.25 -5.99 7.61
CA VAL A 9 23.57 -6.07 6.17
C VAL A 9 23.31 -4.74 5.45
N ARG A 10 22.33 -3.94 5.91
CA ARG A 10 22.04 -2.58 5.40
C ARG A 10 21.89 -2.46 3.88
N VAL A 11 21.19 -3.42 3.28
CA VAL A 11 20.83 -3.40 1.85
C VAL A 11 19.42 -2.87 1.65
N SER A 12 19.16 -2.22 0.51
CA SER A 12 17.83 -1.64 0.22
C SER A 12 16.76 -2.71 -0.02
N ASN A 13 17.16 -3.93 -0.38
CA ASN A 13 16.25 -5.03 -0.70
C ASN A 13 16.72 -6.36 -0.08
N PRO A 14 15.80 -7.25 0.32
CA PRO A 14 14.35 -7.04 0.33
C PRO A 14 13.92 -6.03 1.40
N THR A 15 12.83 -5.31 1.14
CA THR A 15 12.17 -4.53 2.19
C THR A 15 11.39 -5.46 3.13
N PHE A 16 11.14 -5.01 4.35
CA PHE A 16 10.35 -5.73 5.33
C PHE A 16 9.03 -5.01 5.62
N GLY A 17 7.96 -5.77 5.83
CA GLY A 17 6.71 -5.27 6.38
C GLY A 17 6.45 -5.88 7.75
N PHE A 18 5.94 -5.08 8.68
CA PHE A 18 5.57 -5.50 10.02
C PHE A 18 4.07 -5.31 10.25
N ARG A 19 3.42 -6.41 10.64
CA ARG A 19 2.00 -6.46 10.98
C ARG A 19 1.83 -6.07 12.44
N TRP A 20 1.46 -4.82 12.68
CA TRP A 20 1.24 -4.29 14.01
C TRP A 20 -0.14 -4.67 14.56
N HIS A 21 -0.15 -5.22 15.77
CA HIS A 21 -1.36 -5.50 16.54
C HIS A 21 -1.17 -4.93 17.97
N PRO A 22 -2.23 -4.47 18.66
CA PRO A 22 -2.15 -4.01 20.06
C PRO A 22 -1.61 -5.03 21.09
N LYS A 23 -1.34 -6.28 20.67
CA LYS A 23 -0.85 -7.38 21.51
C LYS A 23 0.57 -7.80 21.15
N VAL A 24 1.24 -7.06 20.26
CA VAL A 24 2.66 -7.28 19.95
C VAL A 24 3.46 -6.96 21.21
N SER A 25 4.47 -7.77 21.52
CA SER A 25 5.36 -7.52 22.66
C SER A 25 6.28 -6.32 22.42
N ASP A 26 6.62 -5.63 23.50
CA ASP A 26 7.55 -4.49 23.45
C ASP A 26 8.93 -4.88 22.91
N GLU A 27 9.38 -6.11 23.16
CA GLU A 27 10.63 -6.65 22.60
C GLU A 27 10.62 -6.63 21.07
N VAL A 28 9.55 -7.11 20.44
CA VAL A 28 9.41 -7.14 18.97
C VAL A 28 9.27 -5.71 18.43
N MET A 29 8.53 -4.84 19.12
CA MET A 29 8.42 -3.43 18.75
C MET A 29 9.78 -2.71 18.83
N ARG A 30 10.60 -3.03 19.83
CA ARG A 30 11.96 -2.48 19.98
C ARG A 30 12.85 -2.89 18.82
N GLU A 31 12.76 -4.13 18.36
CA GLU A 31 13.51 -4.60 17.20
C GLU A 31 13.13 -3.86 15.89
N CYS A 32 11.84 -3.57 15.71
CA CYS A 32 11.36 -2.75 14.59
C CYS A 32 11.86 -1.31 14.70
N PHE A 33 11.79 -0.72 15.90
CA PHE A 33 12.28 0.64 16.17
C PHE A 33 13.77 0.78 15.88
N GLU A 34 14.61 -0.13 16.37
CA GLU A 34 16.06 -0.08 16.13
C GLU A 34 16.39 -0.18 14.63
N CYS A 35 15.56 -0.86 13.84
CA CYS A 35 15.72 -0.93 12.39
C CYS A 35 15.37 0.41 11.72
N ILE A 36 14.24 1.00 12.10
CA ILE A 36 13.78 2.30 11.58
C ILE A 36 14.75 3.43 11.96
N ARG A 37 15.23 3.44 13.21
CA ARG A 37 16.20 4.43 13.74
C ARG A 37 17.48 4.51 12.91
N GLN A 38 17.91 3.42 12.27
CA GLN A 38 19.10 3.38 11.43
C GLN A 38 18.89 3.95 10.02
N GLY A 39 17.69 4.43 9.70
CA GLY A 39 17.37 5.10 8.44
C GLY A 39 17.17 4.16 7.25
N LEU A 40 16.90 2.87 7.49
CA LEU A 40 16.70 1.88 6.42
C LEU A 40 15.37 2.05 5.67
N GLY A 41 14.41 2.79 6.25
CA GLY A 41 13.07 2.99 5.67
C GLY A 41 12.10 1.82 5.88
N TYR A 42 12.52 0.76 6.56
CA TYR A 42 11.72 -0.43 6.88
C TYR A 42 12.02 -0.94 8.31
N PRO A 43 11.14 -1.76 8.93
CA PRO A 43 9.91 -2.31 8.36
C PRO A 43 8.81 -1.28 8.14
N SER A 44 8.01 -1.44 7.09
CA SER A 44 6.76 -0.69 6.93
C SER A 44 5.74 -1.19 7.96
N MET A 45 5.15 -0.28 8.72
CA MET A 45 4.20 -0.64 9.78
C MET A 45 2.77 -0.69 9.22
N ARG A 46 2.06 -1.79 9.44
CA ARG A 46 0.67 -1.98 8.97
C ARG A 46 -0.26 -2.38 10.09
N ASN A 47 -1.43 -1.77 10.14
CA ASN A 47 -2.44 -2.07 11.15
C ASN A 47 -3.14 -3.41 10.85
N ASP A 48 -2.79 -4.43 11.61
CA ASP A 48 -3.24 -5.80 11.40
C ASP A 48 -4.76 -5.98 11.59
N PRO A 49 -5.39 -5.52 12.69
CA PRO A 49 -6.85 -5.59 12.84
C PRO A 49 -7.63 -4.97 11.68
N ILE A 50 -7.24 -3.77 11.24
CA ILE A 50 -7.92 -3.05 10.14
C ILE A 50 -7.80 -3.82 8.84
N LEU A 51 -6.62 -4.34 8.51
CA LEU A 51 -6.40 -5.04 7.24
C LEU A 51 -7.10 -6.41 7.21
N ILE A 52 -7.21 -7.11 8.34
CA ILE A 52 -7.99 -8.33 8.45
C ILE A 52 -9.48 -8.03 8.20
N GLN A 53 -10.04 -7.01 8.86
CA GLN A 53 -11.43 -6.60 8.65
C GLN A 53 -11.68 -6.18 7.19
N ASN A 54 -10.75 -5.44 6.58
CA ASN A 54 -10.82 -5.03 5.20
C ASN A 54 -10.84 -6.23 4.23
N ALA A 55 -9.97 -7.21 4.46
CA ALA A 55 -9.91 -8.43 3.65
C ALA A 55 -11.20 -9.26 3.75
N MET A 56 -11.78 -9.35 4.95
CA MET A 56 -13.07 -10.03 5.15
C MET A 56 -14.22 -9.29 4.47
N HIS A 57 -14.28 -7.96 4.62
CA HIS A 57 -15.41 -7.16 4.13
C HIS A 57 -15.44 -7.05 2.60
N TRP A 58 -14.32 -6.67 1.97
CA TRP A 58 -14.29 -6.39 0.53
C TRP A 58 -14.04 -7.62 -0.34
N HIS A 59 -13.38 -8.65 0.21
CA HIS A 59 -12.96 -9.83 -0.56
C HIS A 59 -13.59 -11.13 -0.06
N GLY A 60 -14.34 -11.10 1.04
CA GLY A 60 -15.05 -12.28 1.54
C GLY A 60 -14.14 -13.38 2.08
N HIS A 61 -12.87 -13.09 2.36
CA HIS A 61 -11.96 -14.08 2.93
C HIS A 61 -12.48 -14.57 4.29
N PRO A 62 -12.48 -15.90 4.55
CA PRO A 62 -12.69 -16.42 5.90
C PRO A 62 -11.69 -15.81 6.88
N LEU A 63 -12.10 -15.60 8.14
CA LEU A 63 -11.25 -14.97 9.16
C LEU A 63 -9.89 -15.67 9.32
N GLU A 64 -9.86 -17.00 9.28
CA GLU A 64 -8.64 -17.80 9.37
C GLU A 64 -7.66 -17.45 8.23
N GLU A 65 -8.17 -17.40 7.01
CA GLU A 65 -7.39 -17.03 5.84
C GLU A 65 -6.98 -15.56 5.88
N ALA A 66 -7.89 -14.64 6.24
CA ALA A 66 -7.61 -13.22 6.37
C ALA A 66 -6.49 -12.93 7.39
N ARG A 67 -6.39 -13.68 8.48
CA ARG A 67 -5.31 -13.57 9.49
C ARG A 67 -3.93 -13.97 8.95
N SER A 68 -3.86 -14.75 7.89
CA SER A 68 -2.59 -15.19 7.30
C SER A 68 -1.94 -14.15 6.38
N TRP A 69 -2.61 -13.02 6.14
CA TRP A 69 -2.22 -12.04 5.12
C TRP A 69 -0.75 -11.61 5.20
N VAL A 70 -0.18 -11.40 4.02
CA VAL A 70 1.13 -10.79 3.79
C VAL A 70 0.99 -9.63 2.82
N HIS A 71 2.03 -8.82 2.69
CA HIS A 71 2.11 -7.87 1.61
C HIS A 71 2.25 -8.59 0.26
N GLN A 72 1.34 -8.33 -0.68
CA GLN A 72 1.52 -8.79 -2.06
C GLN A 72 2.66 -8.03 -2.77
N ALA A 73 2.79 -6.73 -2.45
CA ALA A 73 3.83 -5.84 -2.92
C ALA A 73 4.09 -4.75 -1.86
N CYS A 74 3.81 -3.47 -2.14
CA CYS A 74 4.06 -2.40 -1.16
C CYS A 74 2.96 -2.31 -0.08
N MET A 75 1.67 -2.32 -0.48
CA MET A 75 0.59 -1.89 0.42
C MET A 75 -0.56 -2.88 0.58
N SER A 76 -0.90 -3.63 -0.47
CA SER A 76 -2.08 -4.50 -0.50
C SER A 76 -1.89 -5.75 0.37
N PRO A 77 -2.81 -6.03 1.32
CA PRO A 77 -2.81 -7.31 2.04
C PRO A 77 -3.30 -8.43 1.11
N CYS A 78 -2.71 -9.60 1.21
CA CYS A 78 -3.06 -10.77 0.43
C CYS A 78 -2.82 -12.04 1.25
N PRO A 79 -3.83 -12.89 1.48
CA PRO A 79 -3.61 -14.21 2.08
C PRO A 79 -2.69 -15.07 1.20
N PRO A 80 -1.59 -15.63 1.74
CA PRO A 80 -0.67 -16.49 0.99
C PRO A 80 -1.15 -17.95 0.90
N THR A 81 -2.46 -18.16 0.71
CA THR A 81 -3.08 -19.49 0.60
C THR A 81 -3.42 -19.79 -0.86
N LYS A 82 -3.62 -21.07 -1.20
CA LYS A 82 -4.01 -21.48 -2.57
C LYS A 82 -5.27 -20.77 -3.08
N HIS A 83 -6.22 -20.50 -2.20
CA HIS A 83 -7.53 -19.94 -2.56
C HIS A 83 -7.64 -18.44 -2.28
N GLY A 84 -6.83 -17.91 -1.36
CA GLY A 84 -6.84 -16.50 -1.00
C GLY A 84 -5.82 -15.64 -1.75
N ALA A 85 -4.79 -16.27 -2.35
CA ALA A 85 -3.78 -15.54 -3.10
C ALA A 85 -4.36 -14.93 -4.38
N GLN A 86 -4.29 -13.61 -4.48
CA GLN A 86 -4.73 -12.87 -5.66
C GLN A 86 -3.83 -13.22 -6.86
N PRO A 87 -4.37 -13.74 -7.98
CA PRO A 87 -3.58 -14.17 -9.14
C PRO A 87 -2.93 -13.00 -9.90
N MET A 88 -3.43 -11.78 -9.68
CA MET A 88 -2.91 -10.54 -10.24
C MET A 88 -2.82 -9.48 -9.14
N ARG A 89 -2.05 -8.43 -9.37
CA ARG A 89 -1.98 -7.30 -8.43
C ARG A 89 -3.31 -6.57 -8.38
N MET A 90 -3.79 -6.28 -7.16
CA MET A 90 -5.04 -5.53 -6.93
C MET A 90 -5.11 -4.21 -7.70
N ALA A 91 -4.00 -3.48 -7.81
CA ALA A 91 -3.90 -2.28 -8.64
C ALA A 91 -3.22 -2.63 -9.96
N SER A 92 -4.01 -2.97 -10.99
CA SER A 92 -3.52 -3.10 -12.37
C SER A 92 -3.30 -1.75 -13.05
N ALA A 93 -3.86 -0.67 -12.48
CA ALA A 93 -3.63 0.71 -12.89
C ALA A 93 -3.61 1.62 -11.66
N THR A 94 -2.78 2.67 -11.70
CA THR A 94 -2.73 3.72 -10.67
C THR A 94 -3.26 5.02 -11.25
N ALA A 95 -4.19 5.64 -10.53
CA ALA A 95 -4.71 6.96 -10.87
C ALA A 95 -3.79 8.05 -10.31
N ASN A 96 -3.37 8.98 -11.17
CA ASN A 96 -2.72 10.21 -10.72
C ASN A 96 -3.80 11.27 -10.44
N SER A 97 -4.22 11.38 -9.18
CA SER A 97 -5.26 12.33 -8.76
C SER A 97 -4.86 13.80 -9.00
N ALA A 98 -3.57 14.14 -8.89
CA ALA A 98 -3.10 15.48 -9.19
C ALA A 98 -3.34 15.84 -10.67
N LYS A 99 -3.10 14.87 -11.57
CA LYS A 99 -3.38 15.06 -13.00
C LYS A 99 -4.87 15.20 -13.30
N MET A 100 -5.73 14.54 -12.52
CA MET A 100 -7.18 14.71 -12.66
C MET A 100 -7.63 16.14 -12.35
N VAL A 101 -7.02 16.80 -11.37
CA VAL A 101 -7.30 18.22 -11.07
C VAL A 101 -6.87 19.11 -12.23
N GLU A 102 -5.68 18.88 -12.79
CA GLU A 102 -5.23 19.60 -13.97
C GLU A 102 -6.23 19.45 -15.12
N TYR A 103 -6.68 18.22 -15.40
CA TYR A 103 -7.66 17.94 -16.44
C TYR A 103 -9.00 18.61 -16.17
N ALA A 104 -9.50 18.59 -14.95
CA ALA A 104 -10.75 19.28 -14.61
C ALA A 104 -10.66 20.78 -14.96
N LEU A 105 -9.51 21.40 -14.68
CA LEU A 105 -9.25 22.84 -14.89
C LEU A 105 -8.76 23.19 -16.31
N SER A 106 -8.44 22.20 -17.14
CA SER A 106 -7.99 22.40 -18.52
C SER A 106 -8.97 21.86 -19.55
N ASN A 107 -10.23 21.66 -19.17
CA ASN A 107 -11.27 21.06 -20.02
C ASN A 107 -10.83 19.69 -20.59
N GLY A 108 -10.11 18.91 -19.77
CA GLY A 108 -9.56 17.59 -20.08
C GLY A 108 -8.32 17.58 -20.98
N TYR A 109 -7.78 18.74 -21.35
CA TYR A 109 -6.63 18.82 -22.26
C TYR A 109 -5.30 18.72 -21.51
N ASP A 110 -4.44 17.77 -21.88
CA ASP A 110 -3.09 17.63 -21.35
C ASP A 110 -2.10 18.43 -22.19
N ARG A 111 -1.41 19.39 -21.57
CA ARG A 111 -0.38 20.21 -22.24
C ARG A 111 0.98 19.51 -22.36
N VAL A 112 1.25 18.46 -21.57
CA VAL A 112 2.50 17.70 -21.60
C VAL A 112 2.53 16.71 -22.76
N VAL A 113 1.39 16.06 -23.05
CA VAL A 113 1.21 15.10 -24.16
C VAL A 113 0.54 15.74 -25.40
N PRO A 114 0.48 17.07 -25.45
CA PRO A 114 -0.48 17.88 -26.24
C PRO A 114 -1.74 17.17 -26.79
N MET A 115 -2.53 16.51 -25.94
CA MET A 115 -3.74 15.79 -26.38
C MET A 115 -4.90 15.86 -25.39
N GLN A 116 -6.10 15.60 -25.89
CA GLN A 116 -7.30 15.46 -25.05
C GLN A 116 -7.26 14.12 -24.30
N MET A 117 -6.78 14.15 -23.04
CA MET A 117 -6.62 12.96 -22.19
C MET A 117 -7.87 12.69 -21.34
N GLY A 118 -8.52 13.75 -20.86
CA GLY A 118 -9.73 13.69 -20.05
C GLY A 118 -11.00 14.04 -20.84
N PRO A 119 -12.18 13.88 -20.22
CA PRO A 119 -13.43 14.37 -20.80
C PRO A 119 -13.40 15.91 -20.91
N LYS A 120 -14.19 16.48 -21.82
CA LYS A 120 -14.39 17.93 -21.92
C LYS A 120 -15.29 18.40 -20.78
N THR A 121 -14.69 18.74 -19.65
CA THR A 121 -15.38 19.15 -18.42
C THR A 121 -15.98 20.56 -18.47
N GLY A 122 -15.72 21.34 -19.52
CA GLY A 122 -16.18 22.72 -19.68
C GLY A 122 -15.13 23.76 -19.29
N ASP A 123 -15.53 25.03 -19.33
CA ASP A 123 -14.69 26.13 -18.86
C ASP A 123 -14.68 26.14 -17.33
N PRO A 124 -13.51 26.04 -16.68
CA PRO A 124 -13.43 26.03 -15.22
C PRO A 124 -13.96 27.31 -14.55
N ARG A 125 -14.11 28.41 -15.28
CA ARG A 125 -14.69 29.66 -14.77
C ARG A 125 -16.19 29.56 -14.49
N GLU A 126 -16.85 28.55 -15.06
CA GLU A 126 -18.30 28.31 -14.93
C GLU A 126 -18.62 27.21 -13.90
N PHE A 127 -17.62 26.69 -13.17
CA PHE A 127 -17.86 25.70 -12.13
C PHE A 127 -18.46 26.37 -10.87
N THR A 128 -19.52 25.76 -10.31
CA THR A 128 -20.24 26.22 -9.11
C THR A 128 -20.23 25.18 -8.00
#